data_AF-A0A8H7PI68-F1
#
_entry.id   AF-A0A8H7PI68-F1
#
_cell.length_a   1.000
_cell.length_b   1.000
_cell.length_c   1.000
_cell.angle_alpha   90.00
_cell.angle_beta   90.00
_cell.angle_gamma   90.00
#
_symmetry.space_group_name_H-M   'P 1'
#
loop_
_entity.id
_entity.type
_entity.pdbx_description
1 polymer ?
#
loop_
_entity_poly.entity_id
_entity_poly.type
_entity_poly.pdbx_seq_one_letter_code
_entity_poly.pdbx_strand_id
1 'polypeptide(L)'
;MSEHSPHEEIMAEATEDPSRASSSNAKDAVETHLQELLQTLLDLSIIVYDFQPEGNRLVWNKINDIIAQYQSIDQLKDEISEYIPEEVINYVEQGRNPDIFTRAFIERAAGENQYTNGKIQAVSFRTGYAHSLPFLIKEFRDLLQNELLQSFPDLELPSLNDNEGDSAIDKMIESSNRLPSSNDKGERLADTAFPDQQQSQLDAATNELEKEYSNDNDNDNADSDEVMIV
;
A
#
# COMPACT_ATOMS: atom_id res chain seq x y z
N MET A 1 -10.13 25.11 39.55
CA MET A 1 -11.01 24.33 38.64
C MET A 1 -10.27 24.26 37.33
N SER A 2 -9.57 23.15 37.11
CA SER A 2 -8.75 22.93 35.92
C SER A 2 -9.56 22.07 34.97
N GLU A 3 -9.84 22.59 33.80
CA GLU A 3 -10.49 21.86 32.71
C GLU A 3 -9.52 20.79 32.20
N HIS A 4 -9.96 19.53 32.25
CA HIS A 4 -9.25 18.38 31.72
C HIS A 4 -9.86 18.09 30.34
N SER A 5 -9.06 18.29 29.28
CA SER A 5 -9.46 18.06 27.88
C SER A 5 -9.42 16.55 27.58
N PRO A 6 -10.39 15.97 26.86
CA PRO A 6 -10.56 14.52 26.73
C PRO A 6 -9.70 13.88 25.62
N HIS A 7 -8.49 14.39 25.35
CA HIS A 7 -7.67 13.99 24.20
C HIS A 7 -6.43 13.15 24.54
N GLU A 8 -6.25 12.72 25.78
CA GLU A 8 -5.01 12.04 26.23
C GLU A 8 -5.20 10.58 26.68
N GLU A 9 -6.29 9.93 26.26
CA GLU A 9 -6.55 8.52 26.57
C GLU A 9 -6.94 7.73 25.31
N ILE A 10 -6.09 7.81 24.27
CA ILE A 10 -6.14 6.88 23.13
C ILE A 10 -4.71 6.47 22.74
N MET A 11 -3.89 6.08 23.72
CA MET A 11 -2.63 5.38 23.45
C MET A 11 -2.33 4.43 24.61
N ALA A 12 -2.94 3.24 24.57
CA ALA A 12 -2.42 1.97 25.13
C ALA A 12 -3.56 0.97 25.38
N GLU A 13 -4.26 0.52 24.35
CA GLU A 13 -4.94 -0.79 24.39
C GLU A 13 -5.22 -1.23 22.95
N ALA A 14 -4.16 -1.52 22.19
CA ALA A 14 -4.31 -2.47 21.10
C ALA A 14 -4.64 -3.80 21.77
N THR A 15 -5.94 -4.08 21.89
CA THR A 15 -6.47 -5.36 22.35
C THR A 15 -5.89 -6.41 21.42
N GLU A 16 -4.89 -7.16 21.90
CA GLU A 16 -4.41 -8.36 21.22
C GLU A 16 -5.61 -9.29 21.06
N ASP A 17 -6.07 -9.47 19.83
CA ASP A 17 -7.10 -10.45 19.51
C ASP A 17 -6.59 -11.84 19.95
N PRO A 18 -7.24 -12.52 20.91
CA PRO A 18 -6.80 -13.83 21.39
C PRO A 18 -6.71 -14.87 20.26
N SER A 19 -7.44 -14.67 19.16
CA SER A 19 -7.33 -15.47 17.93
C SER A 19 -5.93 -15.43 17.31
N ARG A 20 -5.26 -14.27 17.32
CA ARG A 20 -3.97 -14.05 16.66
C ARG A 20 -2.81 -14.66 17.46
N ALA A 21 -2.90 -14.65 18.78
CA ALA A 21 -1.93 -15.30 19.67
C ALA A 21 -2.00 -16.84 19.54
N SER A 22 -3.20 -17.41 19.42
CA SER A 22 -3.38 -18.86 19.19
C SER A 22 -2.77 -19.32 17.87
N SER A 23 -2.97 -18.58 16.77
CA SER A 23 -2.38 -18.91 15.46
C SER A 23 -0.85 -18.83 15.46
N SER A 24 -0.27 -17.86 16.18
CA SER A 24 1.19 -17.75 16.32
C SER A 24 1.78 -18.96 17.05
N ASN A 25 1.18 -19.38 18.17
CA ASN A 25 1.65 -20.53 18.92
C ASN A 25 1.55 -21.84 18.11
N ALA A 26 0.49 -21.99 17.30
CA ALA A 26 0.33 -23.15 16.42
C ALA A 26 1.43 -23.22 15.34
N LYS A 27 1.81 -22.07 14.76
CA LYS A 27 2.95 -21.99 13.82
C LYS A 27 4.26 -22.41 14.46
N ASP A 28 4.55 -21.86 15.64
CA ASP A 28 5.79 -22.15 16.36
C ASP A 28 5.88 -23.64 16.71
N ALA A 29 4.75 -24.25 17.07
CA ALA A 29 4.65 -25.69 17.32
C ALA A 29 4.89 -26.50 16.03
N VAL A 30 4.29 -26.11 14.90
CA VAL A 30 4.51 -26.77 13.60
C VAL A 30 5.97 -26.63 13.15
N GLU A 31 6.57 -25.45 13.30
CA GLU A 31 7.98 -25.23 12.98
C GLU A 31 8.89 -26.15 13.81
N THR A 32 8.64 -26.22 15.12
CA THR A 32 9.39 -27.09 16.03
C THR A 32 9.30 -28.56 15.60
N HIS A 33 8.08 -29.05 15.32
CA HIS A 33 7.90 -30.44 14.88
C HIS A 33 8.50 -30.73 13.50
N LEU A 34 8.50 -29.77 12.58
CA LEU A 34 9.17 -29.91 11.28
C LEU A 34 10.70 -30.00 11.44
N GLN A 35 11.28 -29.20 12.34
CA GLN A 35 12.71 -29.27 12.66
C GLN A 35 13.08 -30.62 13.31
N GLU A 36 12.28 -31.09 14.27
CA GLU A 36 12.45 -32.40 14.91
C GLU A 36 12.34 -33.55 13.89
N LEU A 37 11.38 -33.47 12.95
CA LEU A 37 11.21 -34.44 11.88
C LEU A 37 12.43 -34.47 10.96
N LEU A 38 12.93 -33.29 10.55
CA LEU A 38 14.12 -33.18 9.72
C LEU A 38 15.35 -33.78 10.41
N GLN A 39 15.51 -33.51 11.72
CA GLN A 39 16.57 -34.11 12.52
C GLN A 39 16.43 -35.64 12.60
N THR A 40 15.21 -36.14 12.79
CA THR A 40 14.94 -37.59 12.89
C THR A 40 15.21 -38.31 11.57
N LEU A 41 14.87 -37.68 10.44
CA LEU A 41 15.21 -38.16 9.09
C LEU A 41 16.72 -38.17 8.85
N LEU A 42 17.43 -37.13 9.29
CA LEU A 42 18.89 -37.07 9.20
C LEU A 42 19.54 -38.18 10.03
N ASP A 43 19.13 -38.34 11.29
CA ASP A 43 19.60 -39.40 12.19
C ASP A 43 19.37 -40.78 11.57
N LEU A 44 18.19 -41.01 11.02
CA LEU A 44 17.87 -42.26 10.33
C LEU A 44 18.82 -42.49 9.15
N SER A 45 19.12 -41.46 8.35
CA SER A 45 20.06 -41.58 7.24
C SER A 45 21.46 -42.00 7.70
N ILE A 46 21.92 -41.47 8.84
CA ILE A 46 23.23 -41.79 9.41
C ILE A 46 23.25 -43.25 9.90
N ILE A 47 22.21 -43.69 10.61
CA ILE A 47 22.09 -45.07 11.12
C ILE A 47 22.02 -46.08 9.96
N VAL A 48 21.30 -45.75 8.89
CA VAL A 48 21.20 -46.60 7.70
C VAL A 48 22.52 -46.62 6.92
N TYR A 49 23.25 -45.50 6.88
CA TYR A 49 24.55 -45.43 6.22
C TYR A 49 25.61 -46.32 6.89
N ASP A 50 25.65 -46.36 8.24
CA ASP A 50 26.53 -47.23 9.02
C ASP A 50 25.74 -48.36 9.72
N PHE A 51 24.96 -49.09 8.92
CA PHE A 51 24.07 -50.10 9.47
C PHE A 51 24.84 -51.32 10.00
N GLN A 52 24.64 -51.61 11.29
CA GLN A 52 25.08 -52.84 11.95
C GLN A 52 23.87 -53.72 12.32
N PRO A 53 24.00 -55.06 12.29
CA PRO A 53 22.90 -55.98 12.62
C PRO A 53 22.22 -55.71 13.97
N GLU A 54 22.99 -55.23 14.95
CA GLU A 54 22.57 -54.85 16.29
C GLU A 54 21.75 -53.55 16.31
N GLY A 55 21.91 -52.70 15.29
CA GLY A 55 21.21 -51.42 15.11
C GLY A 55 19.80 -51.55 14.52
N ASN A 56 19.34 -52.75 14.16
CA ASN A 56 18.02 -52.98 13.57
C ASN A 56 16.88 -52.41 14.45
N ARG A 57 16.96 -52.60 15.77
CA ARG A 57 15.99 -52.03 16.71
C ARG A 57 15.99 -50.49 16.70
N LEU A 58 17.16 -49.86 16.53
CA LEU A 58 17.28 -48.41 16.50
C LEU A 58 16.64 -47.81 15.24
N VAL A 59 16.85 -48.45 14.08
CA VAL A 59 16.19 -48.08 12.82
C VAL A 59 14.67 -48.16 12.98
N TRP A 60 14.14 -49.26 13.54
CA TRP A 60 12.70 -49.39 13.77
C TRP A 60 12.14 -48.31 14.69
N ASN A 61 12.85 -47.98 15.77
CA ASN A 61 12.43 -46.90 16.67
C ASN A 61 12.36 -45.57 15.92
N LYS A 62 13.39 -45.20 15.15
CA LYS A 62 13.41 -43.96 14.37
C LYS A 62 12.30 -43.89 13.31
N ILE A 63 11.97 -45.00 12.66
CA ILE A 63 10.83 -45.07 11.74
C ILE A 63 9.51 -44.81 12.49
N ASN A 64 9.33 -45.41 13.66
CA ASN A 64 8.13 -45.17 14.48
C ASN A 64 8.06 -43.71 14.97
N ASP A 65 9.20 -43.11 15.34
CA ASP A 65 9.28 -41.71 15.74
C ASP A 65 8.84 -40.78 14.59
N ILE A 66 9.31 -41.05 13.36
CA ILE A 66 8.90 -40.31 12.15
C ILE A 66 7.39 -40.43 11.93
N ILE A 67 6.81 -41.62 12.05
CA ILE A 67 5.36 -41.83 11.89
C ILE A 67 4.60 -41.04 12.95
N ALA A 68 5.06 -41.06 14.20
CA ALA A 68 4.43 -40.30 15.28
C ALA A 68 4.51 -38.78 15.03
N GLN A 69 5.67 -38.27 14.57
CA GLN A 69 5.85 -36.86 14.23
C GLN A 69 4.94 -36.42 13.08
N TYR A 70 4.78 -37.23 12.03
CA TYR A 70 3.82 -36.95 10.95
C TYR A 70 2.37 -36.86 11.46
N GLN A 71 1.99 -37.72 12.41
CA GLN A 71 0.66 -37.67 13.02
C GLN A 71 0.46 -36.40 13.84
N SER A 72 1.47 -35.96 14.60
CA SER A 72 1.41 -34.69 15.35
C SER A 72 1.27 -33.49 14.42
N ILE A 73 2.02 -33.45 13.32
CA ILE A 73 1.92 -32.36 12.33
C ILE A 73 0.53 -32.34 11.67
N ASP A 74 -0.04 -33.50 11.33
CA ASP A 74 -1.38 -33.56 10.73
C ASP A 74 -2.49 -33.08 11.69
N GLN A 75 -2.31 -33.22 13.01
CA GLN A 75 -3.26 -32.72 14.00
C GLN A 75 -3.20 -31.18 14.13
N LEU A 76 -2.01 -30.59 13.97
CA LEU A 76 -1.80 -29.15 14.08
C LEU A 76 -2.30 -28.37 12.86
N LYS A 77 -2.58 -29.04 11.73
CA LYS A 77 -3.06 -28.38 10.51
C LYS A 77 -4.36 -27.61 10.73
N ASP A 78 -5.24 -28.12 11.59
CA ASP A 78 -6.57 -27.54 11.81
C ASP A 78 -6.51 -26.26 12.66
N GLU A 79 -5.38 -26.02 13.34
CA GLU A 79 -5.12 -24.83 14.13
C GLU A 79 -4.55 -23.66 13.30
N ILE A 80 -4.05 -23.95 12.09
CA ILE A 80 -3.47 -22.97 11.17
C ILE A 80 -4.50 -22.64 10.08
N SER A 81 -4.98 -21.39 10.06
CA SER A 81 -6.01 -20.93 9.12
C SER A 81 -5.51 -19.97 8.04
N GLU A 82 -4.19 -19.83 7.88
CA GLU A 82 -3.65 -18.87 6.91
C GLU A 82 -3.77 -19.31 5.47
N TYR A 83 -4.11 -18.34 4.63
CA TYR A 83 -4.11 -18.49 3.19
C TYR A 83 -2.71 -18.22 2.63
N ILE A 84 -2.21 -19.14 1.82
CA ILE A 84 -0.94 -19.00 1.09
C ILE A 84 -1.27 -18.94 -0.41
N PRO A 85 -0.89 -17.86 -1.12
CA PRO A 85 -1.06 -17.78 -2.56
C PRO A 85 -0.32 -18.89 -3.31
N GLU A 86 -0.93 -19.42 -4.38
CA GLU A 86 -0.34 -20.50 -5.18
C GLU A 86 1.01 -20.10 -5.79
N GLU A 87 1.18 -18.82 -6.13
CA GLU A 87 2.43 -18.27 -6.63
C GLU A 87 3.57 -18.41 -5.61
N VAL A 88 3.28 -18.21 -4.32
CA VAL A 88 4.29 -18.38 -3.25
C VAL A 88 4.70 -19.84 -3.15
N ILE A 89 3.74 -20.78 -3.26
CA ILE A 89 4.01 -22.22 -3.28
C ILE A 89 4.93 -22.56 -4.46
N ASN A 90 4.62 -22.05 -5.66
CA ASN A 90 5.45 -22.24 -6.86
C ASN A 90 6.89 -21.72 -6.69
N TYR A 91 7.09 -20.62 -5.94
CA TYR A 91 8.44 -20.12 -5.64
C TYR A 91 9.22 -21.13 -4.78
N VAL A 92 8.58 -21.67 -3.73
CA VAL A 92 9.21 -22.66 -2.84
C VAL A 92 9.53 -23.94 -3.60
N GLU A 93 8.62 -24.45 -4.44
CA GLU A 93 8.85 -25.65 -5.26
C GLU A 93 10.04 -25.50 -6.23
N GLN A 94 10.29 -24.28 -6.71
CA GLN A 94 11.42 -23.96 -7.58
C GLN A 94 12.72 -23.66 -6.80
N GLY A 95 12.70 -23.73 -5.47
CA GLY A 95 13.84 -23.38 -4.62
C GLY A 95 14.17 -21.88 -4.60
N ARG A 96 13.19 -21.02 -4.92
CA ARG A 96 13.33 -19.55 -4.85
C ARG A 96 12.88 -19.04 -3.49
N ASN A 97 13.46 -17.93 -3.04
CA ASN A 97 12.99 -17.25 -1.83
C ASN A 97 11.56 -16.69 -2.06
N PRO A 98 10.56 -17.10 -1.26
CA PRO A 98 9.19 -16.56 -1.35
C PRO A 98 9.11 -15.05 -1.09
N ASP A 99 10.05 -14.44 -0.37
CA ASP A 99 10.09 -13.00 -0.10
C ASP A 99 10.19 -12.16 -1.39
N ILE A 100 10.76 -12.74 -2.45
CA ILE A 100 10.86 -12.09 -3.76
C ILE A 100 9.46 -11.84 -4.33
N PHE A 101 8.53 -12.78 -4.16
CA PHE A 101 7.14 -12.61 -4.57
C PHE A 101 6.49 -11.48 -3.76
N THR A 102 6.62 -11.53 -2.43
CA THR A 102 6.06 -10.51 -1.53
C THR A 102 6.56 -9.12 -1.89
N ARG A 103 7.88 -8.98 -2.12
CA ARG A 103 8.50 -7.73 -2.54
C ARG A 103 7.94 -7.24 -3.87
N ALA A 104 7.89 -8.09 -4.89
CA ALA A 104 7.37 -7.72 -6.21
C ALA A 104 5.89 -7.32 -6.15
N PHE A 105 5.10 -8.00 -5.31
CA PHE A 105 3.70 -7.68 -5.08
C PHE A 105 3.54 -6.31 -4.42
N ILE A 106 4.32 -6.00 -3.39
CA ILE A 106 4.30 -4.68 -2.73
C ILE A 106 4.75 -3.58 -3.70
N GLU A 107 5.84 -3.78 -4.44
CA GLU A 107 6.33 -2.83 -5.44
C GLU A 107 5.28 -2.56 -6.52
N ARG A 108 4.61 -3.61 -7.00
CA ARG A 108 3.51 -3.48 -7.96
C ARG A 108 2.31 -2.73 -7.38
N ALA A 109 1.88 -3.08 -6.17
CA ALA A 109 0.77 -2.42 -5.50
C ALA A 109 1.06 -0.92 -5.29
N ALA A 110 2.28 -0.57 -4.86
CA ALA A 110 2.71 0.81 -4.73
C ALA A 110 2.69 1.56 -6.08
N GLY A 111 3.21 0.95 -7.14
CA GLY A 111 3.19 1.52 -8.49
C GLY A 111 1.77 1.72 -9.03
N GLU A 112 0.89 0.73 -8.85
CA GLU A 112 -0.51 0.82 -9.26
C GLU A 112 -1.29 1.88 -8.45
N ASN A 113 -1.00 2.02 -7.16
CA ASN A 113 -1.56 3.07 -6.31
C ASN A 113 -1.13 4.46 -6.77
N GLN A 114 0.17 4.68 -7.00
CA GLN A 114 0.67 5.97 -7.49
C GLN A 114 0.12 6.31 -8.88
N TYR A 115 0.06 5.31 -9.77
CA TYR A 115 -0.50 5.49 -11.10
C TYR A 115 -1.99 5.87 -11.05
N THR A 116 -2.76 5.21 -10.18
CA THR A 116 -4.18 5.51 -9.98
C THR A 116 -4.38 6.89 -9.36
N ASN A 117 -3.57 7.25 -8.36
CA ASN A 117 -3.59 8.59 -7.77
C ASN A 117 -3.27 9.67 -8.83
N GLY A 118 -2.27 9.43 -9.69
CA GLY A 118 -1.94 10.33 -10.79
C GLY A 118 -3.10 10.52 -11.78
N LYS A 119 -3.86 9.45 -12.08
CA LYS A 119 -5.09 9.55 -12.90
C LYS A 119 -6.16 10.39 -12.21
N ILE A 120 -6.38 10.18 -10.92
CA ILE A 120 -7.34 10.94 -10.13
C ILE A 120 -6.95 12.42 -10.12
N GLN A 121 -5.69 12.73 -9.83
CA GLN A 121 -5.18 14.11 -9.84
C GLN A 121 -5.34 14.78 -11.20
N ALA A 122 -5.06 14.08 -12.31
CA ALA A 122 -5.25 14.62 -13.65
C ALA A 122 -6.73 14.95 -13.95
N VAL A 123 -7.66 14.10 -13.52
CA VAL A 123 -9.10 14.34 -13.66
C VAL A 123 -9.56 15.49 -12.77
N SER A 124 -9.10 15.54 -11.52
CA SER A 124 -9.40 16.63 -10.58
C SER A 124 -8.86 17.97 -11.09
N PHE A 125 -7.63 18.01 -11.60
CA PHE A 125 -7.06 19.19 -12.23
C PHE A 125 -7.92 19.64 -13.41
N ARG A 126 -8.23 18.76 -14.37
CA ARG A 126 -9.09 19.11 -15.51
C ARG A 126 -10.42 19.71 -15.05
N THR A 127 -11.04 19.13 -14.03
CA THR A 127 -12.34 19.55 -13.52
C THR A 127 -12.25 20.90 -12.79
N GLY A 128 -11.19 21.12 -11.99
CA GLY A 128 -10.94 22.40 -11.31
C GLY A 128 -10.71 23.54 -12.29
N TYR A 129 -9.95 23.32 -13.36
CA TYR A 129 -9.72 24.32 -14.41
C TYR A 129 -10.98 24.56 -15.23
N ALA A 130 -11.72 23.51 -15.60
CA ALA A 130 -12.99 23.66 -16.29
C ALA A 130 -14.01 24.52 -15.51
N HIS A 131 -13.98 24.46 -14.17
CA HIS A 131 -14.85 25.27 -13.33
C HIS A 131 -14.36 26.72 -13.15
N SER A 132 -13.04 26.94 -13.03
CA SER A 132 -12.46 28.25 -12.69
C SER A 132 -12.14 29.14 -13.90
N LEU A 133 -11.79 28.57 -15.05
CA LEU A 133 -11.44 29.32 -16.27
C LEU A 133 -12.56 30.25 -16.77
N PRO A 134 -13.82 29.80 -16.84
CA PRO A 134 -14.98 30.65 -17.09
C PRO A 134 -15.00 31.94 -16.28
N PHE A 135 -14.82 31.81 -14.97
CA PHE A 135 -14.85 32.91 -14.02
C PHE A 135 -13.68 33.86 -14.25
N LEU A 136 -12.45 33.34 -14.43
CA LEU A 136 -11.27 34.16 -14.70
C LEU A 136 -11.35 34.93 -16.03
N ILE A 137 -11.93 34.32 -17.08
CA ILE A 137 -12.11 34.98 -18.38
C ILE A 137 -13.11 36.14 -18.25
N LYS A 138 -14.17 35.96 -17.45
CA LYS A 138 -15.15 37.01 -17.18
C LYS A 138 -14.52 38.17 -16.41
N GLU A 139 -13.85 37.88 -15.29
CA GLU A 139 -13.17 38.90 -14.47
C GLU A 139 -12.15 39.70 -15.29
N PHE A 140 -11.34 39.02 -16.11
CA PHE A 140 -10.37 39.71 -16.98
C PHE A 140 -11.04 40.58 -18.04
N ARG A 141 -12.13 40.10 -18.66
CA ARG A 141 -12.92 40.88 -19.62
C ARG A 141 -13.47 42.14 -18.97
N ASP A 142 -14.07 42.02 -17.80
CA ASP A 142 -14.72 43.13 -17.10
C ASP A 142 -13.69 44.19 -16.70
N LEU A 143 -12.51 43.77 -16.25
CA LEU A 143 -11.39 44.66 -15.93
C LEU A 143 -10.90 45.42 -17.18
N LEU A 144 -10.66 44.71 -18.29
CA LEU A 144 -10.25 45.35 -19.54
C LEU A 144 -11.31 46.35 -20.04
N GLN A 145 -12.58 45.99 -19.95
CA GLN A 145 -13.67 46.86 -20.41
C GLN A 145 -13.73 48.15 -19.59
N ASN A 146 -13.58 48.06 -18.26
CA ASN A 146 -13.54 49.23 -17.38
C ASN A 146 -12.35 50.15 -17.72
N GLU A 147 -11.15 49.59 -17.84
CA GLU A 147 -9.94 50.38 -18.12
C GLU A 147 -9.95 51.03 -19.50
N LEU A 148 -10.51 50.33 -20.49
CA LEU A 148 -10.64 50.83 -21.86
C LEU A 148 -11.68 51.95 -21.94
N LEU A 149 -12.81 51.84 -21.23
CA LEU A 149 -13.82 52.90 -21.13
C LEU A 149 -13.27 54.14 -20.39
N GLN A 150 -12.40 53.95 -19.39
CA GLN A 150 -11.73 55.09 -18.75
C GLN A 150 -10.76 55.81 -19.69
N SER A 151 -10.05 55.06 -20.53
CA SER A 151 -9.05 55.61 -21.46
C SER A 151 -9.69 56.21 -22.73
N PHE A 152 -10.85 55.70 -23.16
CA PHE A 152 -11.56 56.11 -24.38
C PHE A 152 -13.07 56.25 -24.11
N PRO A 153 -13.52 57.37 -23.53
CA PRO A 153 -14.92 57.55 -23.11
C PRO A 153 -15.92 57.66 -24.27
N ASP A 154 -15.47 57.99 -25.48
CA ASP A 154 -16.31 58.11 -26.68
C ASP A 154 -16.44 56.79 -27.46
N LEU A 155 -15.85 55.70 -26.95
CA LEU A 155 -15.86 54.41 -27.63
C LEU A 155 -17.18 53.67 -27.33
N GLU A 156 -18.09 53.62 -28.30
CA GLU A 156 -19.29 52.79 -28.23
C GLU A 156 -18.89 51.30 -28.29
N LEU A 157 -18.73 50.68 -27.12
CA LEU A 157 -18.62 49.24 -27.03
C LEU A 157 -20.01 48.60 -27.19
N PRO A 158 -20.13 47.45 -27.87
CA PRO A 158 -21.39 46.71 -27.92
C PRO A 158 -21.87 46.46 -26.49
N SER A 159 -23.11 46.85 -26.17
CA SER A 159 -23.74 46.43 -24.92
C SER A 159 -23.82 44.91 -24.94
N LEU A 160 -22.97 44.26 -24.17
CA LEU A 160 -22.98 42.81 -24.05
C LEU A 160 -24.30 42.45 -23.39
N ASN A 161 -25.20 41.88 -24.17
CA ASN A 161 -26.41 41.26 -23.64
C ASN A 161 -25.90 40.11 -22.76
N ASP A 162 -26.06 40.21 -21.44
CA ASP A 162 -25.52 39.24 -20.45
C ASP A 162 -25.85 37.77 -20.85
N ASN A 163 -26.92 37.57 -21.60
CA ASN A 163 -27.42 36.28 -22.06
C ASN A 163 -26.57 35.54 -23.11
N GLU A 164 -25.81 36.23 -23.98
CA GLU A 164 -25.07 35.55 -25.07
C GLU A 164 -23.65 35.14 -24.66
N GLY A 165 -22.97 35.99 -23.86
CA GLY A 165 -21.65 35.70 -23.30
C GLY A 165 -21.71 34.58 -22.26
N ASP A 166 -22.66 34.65 -21.32
CA ASP A 166 -22.86 33.61 -20.31
C ASP A 166 -23.34 32.30 -20.94
N SER A 167 -24.18 32.33 -21.99
CA SER A 167 -24.58 31.09 -22.70
C SER A 167 -23.41 30.37 -23.38
N ALA A 168 -22.43 31.11 -23.92
CA ALA A 168 -21.24 30.50 -24.53
C ALA A 168 -20.32 29.90 -23.47
N ILE A 169 -20.18 30.58 -22.32
CA ILE A 169 -19.41 30.12 -21.17
C ILE A 169 -20.08 28.89 -20.52
N ASP A 170 -21.40 28.91 -20.33
CA ASP A 170 -22.18 27.78 -19.81
C ASP A 170 -22.10 26.56 -20.74
N LYS A 171 -22.15 26.76 -22.06
CA LYS A 171 -21.93 25.67 -23.05
C LYS A 171 -20.50 25.11 -22.97
N MET A 172 -19.50 25.95 -22.69
CA MET A 172 -18.12 25.50 -22.48
C MET A 172 -17.99 24.68 -21.19
N ILE A 173 -18.63 25.10 -20.09
CA ILE A 173 -18.71 24.35 -18.82
C ILE A 173 -19.41 23.00 -19.02
N GLU A 174 -20.56 22.99 -19.69
CA GLU A 174 -21.36 21.79 -19.91
C GLU A 174 -20.68 20.79 -20.85
N SER A 175 -19.93 21.28 -21.85
CA SER A 175 -19.09 20.44 -22.71
C SER A 175 -17.88 19.86 -21.98
N SER A 176 -17.29 20.60 -21.02
CA SER A 176 -16.13 20.17 -20.24
C SER A 176 -16.48 19.19 -19.12
N ASN A 177 -17.71 19.23 -18.60
CA ASN A 177 -18.23 18.28 -17.60
C ASN A 177 -18.67 16.93 -18.19
N ARG A 178 -18.68 16.76 -19.52
CA ARG A 178 -18.90 15.44 -20.12
C ARG A 178 -17.66 14.56 -19.92
N LEU A 179 -17.80 13.52 -19.11
CA LEU A 179 -16.81 12.45 -18.98
C LEU A 179 -16.44 11.90 -20.38
N PRO A 180 -15.15 11.57 -20.64
CA PRO A 180 -14.79 10.90 -21.87
C PRO A 180 -15.59 9.59 -21.98
N SER A 181 -16.27 9.41 -23.11
CA SER A 181 -17.01 8.19 -23.42
C SER A 181 -16.09 6.99 -23.28
N SER A 182 -16.38 6.12 -22.30
CA SER A 182 -15.74 4.82 -22.14
C SER A 182 -16.03 3.96 -23.37
N ASN A 183 -15.11 4.00 -24.33
CA ASN A 183 -15.06 3.07 -25.43
C ASN A 183 -13.60 2.62 -25.59
N ASP A 184 -13.05 2.08 -24.51
CA ASP A 184 -11.89 1.20 -24.61
C ASP A 184 -12.21 -0.09 -23.85
N LYS A 185 -11.98 -1.21 -24.52
CA LYS A 185 -12.31 -2.55 -24.02
C LYS A 185 -11.28 -2.93 -22.96
N GLY A 186 -11.56 -2.61 -21.70
CA GLY A 186 -10.77 -3.01 -20.53
C GLY A 186 -11.68 -3.34 -19.37
N GLU A 187 -11.39 -4.42 -18.67
CA GLU A 187 -12.27 -5.17 -17.77
C GLU A 187 -12.95 -4.34 -16.67
N ARG A 188 -14.20 -4.73 -16.38
CA ARG A 188 -14.97 -4.25 -15.24
C ARG A 188 -14.33 -4.75 -13.95
N LEU A 189 -13.79 -3.83 -13.15
CA LEU A 189 -13.67 -3.98 -11.70
C LEU A 189 -14.29 -2.74 -11.05
N ALA A 190 -15.61 -2.67 -11.11
CA ALA A 190 -16.40 -1.80 -10.25
C ALA A 190 -16.80 -2.65 -9.05
N ASP A 191 -16.12 -2.45 -7.91
CA ASP A 191 -16.68 -2.50 -6.55
C ASP A 191 -15.55 -2.45 -5.53
N THR A 192 -14.97 -1.27 -5.30
CA THR A 192 -14.41 -0.86 -4.00
C THR A 192 -14.32 0.66 -3.98
N ALA A 193 -15.45 1.33 -3.72
CA ALA A 193 -15.39 2.68 -3.19
C ALA A 193 -14.82 2.57 -1.77
N PHE A 194 -13.52 2.85 -1.62
CA PHE A 194 -12.90 2.96 -0.30
C PHE A 194 -13.41 4.24 0.37
N PRO A 195 -14.03 4.16 1.57
CA PRO A 195 -14.59 5.33 2.23
C PRO A 195 -13.48 6.32 2.61
N ASP A 196 -13.76 7.62 2.43
CA ASP A 196 -12.85 8.77 2.60
C ASP A 196 -12.02 8.78 3.91
N GLN A 197 -12.43 8.02 4.92
CA GLN A 197 -11.70 7.89 6.19
C GLN A 197 -10.40 7.07 6.09
N GLN A 198 -10.24 6.17 5.10
CA GLN A 198 -8.98 5.44 4.92
C GLN A 198 -7.95 6.23 4.10
N GLN A 199 -8.39 7.07 3.16
CA GLN A 199 -7.51 7.94 2.39
C GLN A 199 -6.82 8.97 3.30
N SER A 200 -7.55 9.55 4.26
CA SER A 200 -6.96 10.45 5.25
C SER A 200 -5.97 9.77 6.21
N GLN A 201 -6.11 8.46 6.45
CA GLN A 201 -5.18 7.68 7.28
C GLN A 201 -3.94 7.28 6.49
N LEU A 202 -4.09 6.97 5.20
CA LEU A 202 -2.96 6.73 4.28
C LEU A 202 -2.13 7.99 4.07
N ASP A 203 -2.78 9.14 3.86
CA ASP A 203 -2.10 10.43 3.67
C ASP A 203 -1.36 10.87 4.95
N ALA A 204 -1.92 10.55 6.13
CA ALA A 204 -1.27 10.77 7.41
C ALA A 204 -0.05 9.86 7.60
N ALA A 205 -0.16 8.56 7.26
CA ALA A 205 0.93 7.60 7.36
C ALA A 205 2.09 7.91 6.38
N THR A 206 1.79 8.39 5.16
CA THR A 206 2.84 8.85 4.22
C THR A 206 3.55 10.11 4.72
N ASN A 207 2.85 11.03 5.39
CA ASN A 207 3.48 12.22 5.98
C ASN A 207 4.33 11.90 7.22
N GLU A 208 3.98 10.86 7.99
CA GLU A 208 4.81 10.40 9.11
C GLU A 208 6.09 9.71 8.61
N LEU A 209 6.00 8.90 7.55
CA LEU A 209 7.18 8.30 6.91
C LEU A 209 8.10 9.36 6.30
N GLU A 210 7.57 10.40 5.64
CA GLU A 210 8.40 11.49 5.10
C GLU A 210 9.11 12.30 6.21
N LYS A 211 8.50 12.43 7.40
CA LYS A 211 9.17 13.07 8.55
C LYS A 211 10.27 12.22 9.16
N GLU A 212 10.13 10.90 9.15
CA GLU A 212 11.13 9.99 9.73
C GLU A 212 12.37 9.87 8.83
N TYR A 213 12.19 9.89 7.50
CA TYR A 213 13.32 9.92 6.54
C TYR A 213 14.02 11.29 6.42
N SER A 214 13.40 12.37 6.91
CA SER A 214 13.98 13.72 6.83
C SER A 214 14.80 14.12 8.07
N ASN A 215 14.74 13.35 9.16
CA ASN A 215 15.53 13.62 10.38
C ASN A 215 16.91 12.94 10.39
N ASP A 216 17.18 11.98 9.50
CA ASP A 216 18.47 11.26 9.45
C ASP A 216 19.57 11.97 8.63
N ASN A 217 19.24 13.06 7.92
CA ASN A 217 20.20 13.77 7.06
C ASN A 217 20.94 14.95 7.73
N ASP A 218 20.69 15.23 9.01
CA ASP A 218 21.32 16.37 9.72
C ASP A 218 22.48 15.96 10.67
N ASN A 219 22.89 14.68 10.73
CA ASN A 219 23.90 14.23 11.69
C ASN A 219 25.24 13.72 11.12
N ASP A 220 25.48 13.85 9.82
CA ASP A 220 26.72 13.35 9.17
C ASP A 220 27.73 14.45 8.78
N ASN A 221 27.67 15.63 9.42
CA ASN A 221 28.63 16.72 9.16
C ASN A 221 29.40 17.15 10.42
N ALA A 222 29.97 16.19 11.13
CA ALA A 222 30.90 16.45 12.24
C ALA A 222 32.00 15.39 12.36
N ASP A 223 32.71 15.07 11.26
CA ASP A 223 34.11 14.66 11.38
C ASP A 223 34.85 14.88 10.05
N SER A 224 35.54 16.00 9.93
CA SER A 224 36.46 16.31 8.85
C SER A 224 37.82 16.64 9.45
N ASP A 225 38.45 15.67 10.10
CA ASP A 225 39.85 15.77 10.51
C ASP A 225 40.79 15.31 9.37
N GLU A 226 41.26 16.32 8.65
CA GLU A 226 42.64 16.54 8.20
C GLU A 226 43.64 15.36 8.37
N VAL A 227 43.97 14.69 7.26
CA VAL A 227 45.25 13.95 7.13
C VAL A 227 46.11 14.66 6.09
N MET A 228 46.99 15.53 6.58
CA MET A 228 48.04 16.18 5.80
C MET A 228 49.25 15.25 5.68
N ILE A 229 49.64 15.01 4.44
CA ILE A 229 50.87 14.32 4.03
C ILE A 229 52.08 15.16 4.45
N VAL A 230 52.97 14.60 5.28
CA VAL A 230 54.45 14.65 5.16
C VAL A 230 55.05 13.38 5.77
#